data_AF-A0A932VRL3-F1
#
_entry.id   AF-A0A932VRL3-F1
#
_cell.length_a   1.000
_cell.length_b   1.000
_cell.length_c   1.000
_cell.angle_alpha   90.00
_cell.angle_beta   90.00
_cell.angle_gamma   90.00
#
_symmetry.space_group_name_H-M   'P 1'
#
loop_
_entity.id
_entity.type
_entity.pdbx_description
1 polymer ?
#
loop_
_entity_poly.entity_id
_entity_poly.type
_entity_poly.pdbx_seq_one_letter_code
_entity_poly.pdbx_strand_id
1 'polypeptide(L)'
;MNKQKNNAKSSDATSANVGYEAKLWQMADALRGSMDAAEYKHVVLGLIFLKYISDAFEERHAALLAEKQKGADPEDPDEYRA
;
A
#
# COMPACT_ATOMS: atom_id res chain seq x y z
N MET A 1 -7.85 -19.45 -46.50
CA MET A 1 -8.34 -19.69 -45.13
C MET A 1 -7.14 -19.77 -44.18
N ASN A 2 -6.59 -18.65 -43.71
CA ASN A 2 -5.52 -18.68 -42.70
C ASN A 2 -5.92 -17.75 -41.55
N LYS A 3 -6.19 -18.36 -40.41
CA LYS A 3 -6.74 -17.76 -39.19
C LYS A 3 -5.75 -16.76 -38.60
N GLN A 4 -6.26 -15.55 -38.34
CA GLN A 4 -5.65 -14.54 -37.48
C GLN A 4 -5.32 -15.15 -36.10
N LYS A 5 -4.13 -14.86 -35.58
CA LYS A 5 -3.84 -14.90 -34.14
C LYS A 5 -3.37 -13.52 -33.71
N ASN A 6 -4.35 -12.66 -33.41
CA ASN A 6 -4.12 -11.39 -32.75
C ASN A 6 -3.79 -11.68 -31.28
N ASN A 7 -2.51 -11.65 -30.91
CA ASN A 7 -2.13 -11.64 -29.50
C ASN A 7 -2.20 -10.19 -29.01
N ALA A 8 -3.40 -9.79 -28.58
CA ALA A 8 -3.60 -8.49 -27.93
C ALA A 8 -2.88 -8.52 -26.57
N LYS A 9 -1.73 -7.86 -26.51
CA LYS A 9 -1.04 -7.51 -25.26
C LYS A 9 -1.98 -6.65 -24.42
N SER A 10 -2.50 -7.23 -23.35
CA SER A 10 -3.36 -6.56 -22.37
C SER A 10 -2.56 -5.53 -21.57
N SER A 11 -2.78 -4.25 -21.90
CA SER A 11 -2.78 -3.06 -21.02
C SER A 11 -2.01 -3.14 -19.68
N ASP A 12 -0.74 -2.72 -19.67
CA ASP A 12 -0.04 -2.22 -18.47
C ASP A 12 -0.25 -0.70 -18.36
N ALA A 13 -1.42 -0.29 -17.86
CA ALA A 13 -1.75 1.14 -17.71
C ALA A 13 -2.35 1.43 -16.33
N THR A 14 -1.67 1.01 -15.27
CA THR A 14 -1.98 1.48 -13.90
C THR A 14 -0.78 1.52 -12.95
N SER A 15 0.43 1.17 -13.36
CA SER A 15 1.63 1.35 -12.54
C SER A 15 2.20 2.75 -12.76
N ALA A 16 2.13 3.60 -11.74
CA ALA A 16 3.09 4.69 -11.64
C ALA A 16 4.46 4.01 -11.55
N ASN A 17 5.27 4.06 -12.61
CA ASN A 17 6.63 3.51 -12.60
C ASN A 17 7.52 4.49 -11.83
N VAL A 18 7.55 4.33 -10.50
CA VAL A 18 8.35 5.09 -9.54
C VAL A 18 9.84 4.70 -9.63
N GLY A 19 10.16 3.57 -10.27
CA GLY A 19 11.54 3.16 -10.59
C GLY A 19 12.21 2.29 -9.52
N TYR A 20 11.46 1.88 -8.50
CA TYR A 20 11.95 1.02 -7.40
C TYR A 20 11.19 -0.30 -7.26
N GLU A 21 10.24 -0.58 -8.16
CA GLU A 21 9.37 -1.76 -8.14
C GLU A 21 10.18 -3.05 -8.19
N ALA A 22 11.19 -3.11 -9.07
CA ALA A 22 12.05 -4.28 -9.21
C ALA A 22 12.82 -4.57 -7.90
N LYS A 23 13.27 -3.52 -7.21
CA LYS A 23 13.97 -3.65 -5.93
C LYS A 23 13.02 -4.12 -4.83
N LEU A 24 11.81 -3.54 -4.75
CA LEU A 24 10.78 -3.96 -3.81
C LEU A 24 10.35 -5.41 -4.04
N TRP A 25 10.21 -5.82 -5.30
CA TRP A 25 9.90 -7.19 -5.69
C TRP A 25 10.99 -8.17 -5.22
N GLN A 26 12.26 -7.84 -5.47
CA GLN A 26 13.39 -8.66 -5.00
C GLN A 26 13.45 -8.77 -3.47
N MET A 27 13.20 -7.68 -2.75
CA MET A 27 13.14 -7.69 -1.28
C MET A 27 11.99 -8.57 -0.78
N ALA A 28 10.81 -8.47 -1.40
CA ALA A 28 9.65 -9.28 -1.03
C ALA A 28 9.88 -10.78 -1.31
N ASP A 29 10.52 -11.12 -2.43
CA ASP A 29 10.84 -12.51 -2.76
C ASP A 29 11.86 -13.11 -1.77
N ALA A 30 12.87 -12.32 -1.37
CA ALA A 30 13.83 -12.72 -0.35
C ALA A 30 13.17 -12.96 1.03
N LEU A 31 12.17 -12.15 1.39
CA LEU A 31 11.43 -12.26 2.65
C LEU A 31 10.39 -13.40 2.66
N ARG A 32 9.81 -13.73 1.50
CA ARG A 32 8.81 -14.81 1.38
C ARG A 32 9.40 -16.19 1.65
N GLY A 33 10.70 -16.38 1.40
CA GLY A 33 11.37 -17.67 1.60
C GLY A 33 10.71 -18.77 0.78
N SER A 34 10.38 -19.91 1.40
CA SER A 34 9.76 -21.06 0.74
C SER A 34 8.22 -21.03 0.70
N MET A 35 7.58 -19.93 1.10
CA MET A 35 6.11 -19.82 1.13
C MET A 35 5.54 -19.63 -0.29
N ASP A 36 4.43 -20.29 -0.60
CA ASP A 36 3.77 -20.10 -1.90
C ASP A 36 3.22 -18.69 -2.06
N ALA A 37 3.21 -18.18 -3.29
CA ALA A 37 2.74 -16.82 -3.57
C ALA A 37 1.25 -16.64 -3.20
N ALA A 38 0.43 -17.68 -3.34
CA ALA A 38 -0.99 -17.61 -2.98
C ALA A 38 -1.21 -17.46 -1.47
N GLU A 39 -0.27 -17.92 -0.64
CA GLU A 39 -0.33 -17.78 0.82
C GLU A 39 0.32 -16.47 1.26
N TYR A 40 1.48 -16.11 0.68
CA TYR A 40 2.23 -14.90 1.01
C TYR A 40 1.42 -13.61 0.76
N LYS A 41 0.55 -13.61 -0.26
CA LYS A 41 -0.30 -12.45 -0.58
C LYS A 41 -1.13 -11.99 0.62
N HIS A 42 -1.63 -12.89 1.46
CA HIS A 42 -2.49 -12.54 2.59
C HIS A 42 -1.71 -11.80 3.67
N VAL A 43 -0.48 -12.24 3.94
CA VAL A 43 0.41 -11.62 4.91
C VAL A 43 0.88 -10.27 4.41
N VAL A 44 1.43 -10.20 3.19
CA VAL A 44 2.02 -8.96 2.66
C VAL A 44 0.96 -7.89 2.43
N LEU A 45 -0.23 -8.24 1.94
CA LEU A 45 -1.32 -7.27 1.77
C LEU A 45 -1.85 -6.79 3.12
N GLY A 46 -1.93 -7.67 4.12
CA GLY A 46 -2.28 -7.29 5.49
C GLY A 46 -1.30 -6.29 6.09
N LEU A 47 0.01 -6.51 5.90
CA LEU A 47 1.05 -5.61 6.39
C LEU A 47 1.06 -4.26 5.68
N ILE A 48 0.88 -4.24 4.36
CA ILE A 48 0.77 -2.98 3.59
C ILE A 48 -0.46 -2.19 4.04
N PHE A 49 -1.60 -2.86 4.22
CA PHE A 49 -2.82 -2.24 4.70
C PHE A 49 -2.65 -1.66 6.11
N LEU A 50 -2.03 -2.41 7.02
CA LEU A 50 -1.74 -1.92 8.37
C LEU A 50 -0.82 -0.70 8.34
N LYS A 51 0.26 -0.75 7.55
CA LYS A 51 1.16 0.39 7.36
C LYS A 51 0.42 1.63 6.85
N TYR A 52 -0.45 1.45 5.86
CA TYR A 52 -1.25 2.55 5.31
C TYR A 52 -2.13 3.22 6.35
N ILE A 53 -2.85 2.44 7.17
CA ILE A 53 -3.68 3.00 8.25
C ILE A 53 -2.83 3.67 9.33
N SER A 54 -1.71 3.04 9.72
CA SER A 54 -0.80 3.64 10.69
C SER A 54 -0.26 4.99 10.22
N ASP A 55 0.10 5.11 8.95
CA ASP A 55 0.59 6.36 8.37
C ASP A 55 -0.47 7.44 8.33
N ALA A 56 -1.69 7.09 7.87
CA ALA A 56 -2.81 8.02 7.83
C ALA A 56 -3.19 8.51 9.24
N PHE A 57 -3.16 7.62 10.23
CA PHE A 57 -3.40 7.96 11.63
C PHE A 57 -2.31 8.90 12.17
N GLU A 58 -1.03 8.58 11.94
CA GLU A 58 0.10 9.37 12.40
C GLU A 58 0.10 10.77 11.77
N GLU A 59 -0.25 10.88 10.49
CA GLU A 59 -0.44 12.16 9.79
C GLU A 59 -1.54 13.00 10.45
N ARG A 60 -2.71 12.41 10.72
CA ARG A 60 -3.82 13.09 11.40
C ARG A 60 -3.45 13.51 12.82
N HIS A 61 -2.79 12.64 13.57
CA HIS A 61 -2.32 12.91 14.92
C HIS A 61 -1.32 14.07 14.93
N ALA A 62 -0.36 14.07 14.01
CA ALA A 62 0.61 15.16 13.87
C ALA A 62 -0.08 16.50 13.55
N ALA A 63 -1.11 16.49 12.70
CA ALA A 63 -1.91 17.68 12.42
C ALA A 63 -2.64 18.20 13.67
N LEU A 64 -3.32 17.32 14.42
CA LEU A 64 -4.01 17.70 15.66
C LEU A 64 -3.04 18.21 16.73
N LEU A 65 -1.85 17.62 16.84
CA LEU A 65 -0.82 18.07 17.75
C LEU A 65 -0.35 19.51 17.43
N ALA A 66 -0.23 19.84 16.14
CA ALA A 66 0.10 21.20 15.70
C ALA A 66 -1.04 22.20 15.98
N GLU A 67 -2.29 21.73 15.96
CA GLU A 67 -3.49 22.54 16.21
C GLU A 67 -3.93 22.54 17.68
N LYS A 68 -3.18 21.89 18.58
CA LYS A 68 -3.49 21.81 20.02
C LYS A 68 -3.70 23.19 20.68
N GLN A 69 -2.97 24.21 20.24
CA GLN A 69 -3.14 25.58 20.74
C GLN A 69 -4.47 26.24 20.32
N LYS A 70 -5.12 25.71 19.28
CA LYS A 70 -6.43 26.15 18.77
C LYS A 70 -7.59 25.36 19.37
N GLY A 71 -7.30 24.41 20.27
CA GLY A 71 -8.30 23.61 20.99
C GLY A 71 -8.47 22.18 20.47
N ALA A 72 -7.68 21.73 19.49
CA ALA A 72 -7.70 20.33 19.06
C ALA A 72 -7.15 19.41 20.16
N ASP A 73 -7.76 18.23 20.32
CA ASP A 73 -7.28 17.20 21.24
C ASP A 73 -6.79 15.96 20.46
N PRO A 74 -5.47 15.75 20.34
CA PRO A 74 -4.93 14.58 19.64
C PRO A 74 -5.23 13.24 20.33
N GLU A 75 -5.69 13.23 21.59
CA GLU A 75 -6.06 12.01 22.31
C GLU A 75 -7.57 11.72 22.25
N ASP A 76 -8.38 12.63 21.73
CA ASP A 76 -9.83 12.44 21.59
C ASP A 76 -10.13 11.53 20.38
N PRO A 77 -10.72 10.34 20.58
CA PRO A 77 -11.10 9.46 19.48
C PRO A 77 -12.07 10.08 18.46
N ASP A 78 -12.86 11.07 18.89
CA ASP A 78 -13.84 11.73 18.02
C ASP A 78 -13.15 12.58 16.93
N GLU A 79 -11.95 13.11 17.18
CA GLU A 79 -11.15 13.91 16.22
C GLU A 79 -10.57 13.08 15.04
N TYR A 80 -10.65 11.76 15.15
CA TYR A 80 -10.22 10.79 14.14
C TYR A 80 -11.40 10.12 13.42
N ARG A 81 -12.64 10.41 13.82
CA ARG A 81 -13.83 9.95 13.09
C ARG A 81 -14.06 10.89 11.91
N ALA A 82 -13.72 10.41 10.71
CA ALA A 82 -13.98 11.09 9.43
C ALA A 82 -15.48 11.23 9.13
#